data_AF-A0AAF0WFF1-F1
#
_entry.id   AF-A0AAF0WFF1-F1
#
_cell.length_a   1.000
_cell.length_b   1.000
_cell.length_c   1.000
_cell.angle_alpha   90.00
_cell.angle_beta   90.00
_cell.angle_gamma   90.00
#
_symmetry.space_group_name_H-M   'P 1'
#
loop_
_entity.id
_entity.type
_entity.pdbx_description
1 polymer ?
#
loop_
_entity_poly.entity_id
_entity_poly.type
_entity_poly.pdbx_seq_one_letter_code
_entity_poly.pdbx_strand_id
1 'polypeptide(L)'
;MFCNAPFITHEYRPYVDFSVRGGELVLTGCSVHSLINGEVTKSDKLYNPVKDMDNWTYVVGYCNGLVCLACFDGSVFLWNPSTTESTRLPKYGIPHTVFGFGYDERKDDYKVFTIIGDRENKVSVYSSNSGCWRVIGEFPFGKLSFETCRGQFAFGALHWLVNQGDRRKDIIVALDMNTETHREVLQPDFGEDVYDLTLGTLGNSLSVVCQYKSGADIWVMKEHGVAESWTKLFTFWIPVDLPWKPRIRPICMLVNGDVIMLSDLTMILFNPGTEEIQMLFDTWENPSYNIFKSSMCTLMLKA
;
A
#
# COMPACT_ATOMS: atom_id res chain seq x y z
N MET A 1 -30.86 2.24 16.62
CA MET A 1 -31.05 0.82 16.26
C MET A 1 -29.93 0.49 15.29
N PHE A 2 -28.83 -0.05 15.84
CA PHE A 2 -27.59 -0.35 15.12
C PHE A 2 -27.75 -1.66 14.36
N CYS A 3 -27.42 -1.70 13.07
CA CYS A 3 -27.01 -2.91 12.34
C CYS A 3 -26.69 -2.55 10.88
N ASN A 4 -25.41 -2.57 10.52
CA ASN A 4 -24.82 -3.34 9.41
C ASN A 4 -23.43 -2.82 9.08
N ALA A 5 -22.44 -3.43 9.74
CA ALA A 5 -21.04 -3.36 9.32
C ALA A 5 -20.90 -3.96 7.91
N PRO A 6 -20.22 -3.32 6.95
CA PRO A 6 -20.03 -3.89 5.62
C PRO A 6 -18.85 -4.88 5.54
N PHE A 7 -18.29 -5.33 6.66
CA PHE A 7 -17.21 -6.32 6.67
C PHE A 7 -17.80 -7.75 6.66
N ILE A 8 -18.46 -8.09 5.56
CA ILE A 8 -19.09 -9.39 5.33
C ILE A 8 -18.00 -10.48 5.18
N THR A 9 -18.05 -11.43 6.12
CA THR A 9 -17.60 -12.83 6.09
C THR A 9 -16.93 -13.34 4.79
N HIS A 10 -15.62 -13.17 4.64
CA HIS A 10 -14.84 -13.94 3.65
C HIS A 10 -13.60 -14.46 4.37
N GLU A 11 -13.39 -15.78 4.33
CA GLU A 11 -12.18 -16.44 4.83
C GLU A 11 -10.96 -15.75 4.23
N TYR A 12 -10.21 -15.03 5.06
CA TYR A 12 -9.01 -14.34 4.61
C TYR A 12 -7.98 -15.39 4.12
N ARG A 13 -7.70 -15.34 2.82
CA ARG A 13 -6.67 -16.12 2.09
C ARG A 13 -5.26 -15.59 2.39
N PRO A 14 -4.16 -16.23 1.90
CA PRO A 14 -2.85 -16.02 2.50
C PRO A 14 -2.41 -14.55 2.45
N TYR A 15 -2.02 -14.04 3.61
CA TYR A 15 -1.09 -12.95 3.79
C TYR A 15 0.14 -13.24 2.92
N VAL A 16 0.44 -12.34 1.99
CA VAL A 16 1.68 -12.40 1.22
C VAL A 16 2.63 -11.36 1.78
N ASP A 17 3.70 -11.84 2.41
CA ASP A 17 4.86 -11.01 2.72
C ASP A 17 5.81 -10.95 1.52
N PHE A 18 6.31 -9.74 1.30
CA PHE A 18 7.20 -9.37 0.21
C PHE A 18 8.50 -8.90 0.84
N SER A 19 9.48 -9.78 1.00
CA SER A 19 10.76 -9.44 1.63
C SER A 19 11.90 -9.49 0.62
N VAL A 20 12.82 -8.52 0.65
CA VAL A 20 14.02 -8.55 -0.20
C VAL A 20 15.17 -9.20 0.59
N ARG A 21 15.70 -10.33 0.11
CA ARG A 21 16.84 -11.05 0.71
C ARG A 21 18.04 -11.03 -0.21
N GLY A 22 19.11 -10.35 0.19
CA GLY A 22 20.33 -10.26 -0.62
C GLY A 22 20.12 -9.60 -1.99
N GLY A 23 19.06 -8.79 -2.14
CA GLY A 23 18.62 -8.24 -3.43
C GLY A 23 17.46 -9.01 -4.06
N GLU A 24 17.20 -10.27 -3.73
CA GLU A 24 16.10 -11.01 -4.36
C GLU A 24 14.77 -10.75 -3.65
N LEU A 25 13.70 -10.44 -4.40
CA LEU A 25 12.34 -10.42 -3.86
C LEU A 25 11.90 -11.86 -3.53
N VAL A 26 11.62 -12.11 -2.25
CA VAL A 26 11.08 -13.37 -1.75
C VAL A 26 9.62 -13.15 -1.37
N LEU A 27 8.78 -14.02 -1.90
CA LEU A 27 7.33 -13.98 -1.74
C LEU A 27 6.94 -15.15 -0.85
N THR A 28 6.34 -14.88 0.30
CA THR A 28 5.88 -15.90 1.25
C THR A 28 4.42 -15.73 1.56
N GLY A 29 3.64 -16.78 1.36
CA GLY A 29 2.23 -16.83 1.74
C GLY A 29 2.01 -17.52 3.09
N CYS A 30 1.20 -16.96 3.99
CA CYS A 30 0.66 -17.65 5.16
C CYS A 30 -0.77 -17.18 5.46
N SER A 31 -1.63 -17.94 6.14
CA SER A 31 -2.96 -17.39 6.50
C SER A 31 -2.87 -16.43 7.69
N VAL A 32 -3.73 -15.40 7.73
CA VAL A 32 -3.81 -14.49 8.89
C VAL A 32 -4.10 -15.25 10.19
N HIS A 33 -4.90 -16.31 10.11
CA HIS A 33 -5.16 -17.19 11.25
C HIS A 33 -3.88 -17.86 11.77
N SER A 34 -3.05 -18.41 10.87
CA SER A 34 -1.77 -19.04 11.24
C SER A 34 -0.82 -18.02 11.86
N LEU A 35 -0.82 -16.80 11.34
CA LEU A 35 -0.01 -15.69 11.84
C LEU A 35 -0.38 -15.31 13.28
N ILE A 36 -1.67 -15.14 13.56
CA ILE A 36 -2.17 -14.75 14.89
C ILE A 36 -1.91 -15.84 15.93
N ASN A 37 -2.07 -17.11 15.55
CA ASN A 37 -1.93 -18.25 16.45
C ASN A 37 -0.49 -18.74 16.62
N GLY A 38 0.50 -18.08 15.99
CA GLY A 38 1.90 -18.49 16.09
C GLY A 38 2.22 -19.81 15.37
N GLU A 39 1.35 -20.28 14.47
CA GLU A 39 1.55 -21.50 13.67
C GLU A 39 2.48 -21.26 12.46
N VAL A 40 3.36 -20.26 12.54
CA VAL A 40 4.17 -19.63 11.47
C VAL A 40 5.15 -20.59 10.75
N THR A 41 5.17 -21.87 11.11
CA THR A 41 6.03 -22.89 10.48
C THR A 41 5.60 -23.32 9.06
N LYS A 42 4.41 -22.90 8.57
CA LYS A 42 3.94 -23.17 7.19
C LYS A 42 3.81 -21.90 6.36
N SER A 43 4.93 -21.22 6.09
CA SER A 43 4.95 -20.25 4.98
C SER A 43 5.33 -20.97 3.69
N ASP A 44 4.52 -20.81 2.66
CA ASP A 44 4.81 -21.35 1.33
C ASP A 44 5.59 -20.31 0.53
N LYS A 45 6.77 -20.69 0.02
CA LYS A 45 7.52 -19.85 -0.92
C LYS A 45 6.74 -19.78 -2.23
N LEU A 46 6.29 -18.59 -2.60
CA LEU A 46 5.59 -18.36 -3.87
C LEU A 46 6.59 -18.21 -5.01
N TYR A 47 6.13 -18.54 -6.22
CA TYR A 47 6.89 -18.27 -7.44
C TYR A 47 7.10 -16.77 -7.61
N ASN A 48 8.35 -16.34 -7.75
CA ASN A 48 8.70 -14.96 -8.07
C ASN A 48 8.96 -14.83 -9.58
N PRO A 49 8.09 -14.15 -10.34
CA PRO A 49 8.24 -14.00 -11.80
C PRO A 49 9.42 -13.11 -12.22
N VAL A 50 10.05 -12.39 -11.29
CA VAL A 50 11.11 -11.40 -11.56
C VAL A 50 12.42 -11.72 -10.87
N LYS A 51 12.59 -12.95 -10.36
CA LYS A 51 13.78 -13.40 -9.63
C LYS A 51 15.11 -13.16 -10.36
N ASP A 52 15.12 -13.18 -11.69
CA ASP A 52 16.34 -13.10 -12.51
C ASP A 52 16.57 -11.68 -13.11
N MET A 53 15.71 -10.70 -12.81
CA MET A 53 15.63 -9.44 -13.57
C MET A 53 16.33 -8.24 -12.90
N ASP A 54 16.25 -8.10 -11.57
CA ASP A 54 16.94 -7.05 -10.80
C ASP A 54 16.86 -7.35 -9.29
N ASN A 55 17.85 -6.86 -8.53
CA ASN A 55 17.90 -6.93 -7.07
C ASN A 55 16.98 -5.91 -6.37
N TRP A 56 16.26 -5.08 -7.12
CA TRP A 56 15.32 -4.09 -6.58
C TRP A 56 13.98 -4.17 -7.29
N THR A 57 13.09 -5.03 -6.79
CA THR A 57 11.70 -5.16 -7.24
C THR A 57 10.73 -4.88 -6.10
N TYR A 58 9.73 -4.04 -6.34
CA TYR A 58 8.68 -3.70 -5.39
C TYR A 58 7.26 -3.93 -5.92
N VAL A 59 6.33 -4.09 -4.98
CA VAL A 59 4.91 -4.17 -5.27
C VAL A 59 4.36 -2.77 -5.50
N VAL A 60 3.74 -2.57 -6.66
CA VAL A 60 3.00 -1.35 -6.99
C VAL A 60 1.64 -1.35 -6.33
N GLY A 61 0.94 -2.49 -6.36
CA GLY A 61 -0.38 -2.66 -5.77
C GLY A 61 -0.98 -4.01 -6.10
N TYR A 62 -2.21 -4.23 -5.64
CA TYR A 62 -2.98 -5.45 -5.88
C TYR A 62 -4.45 -5.12 -6.11
N CYS A 63 -5.06 -5.88 -7.00
CA CYS A 63 -6.47 -5.74 -7.33
C CYS A 63 -7.00 -7.04 -7.93
N ASN A 64 -8.14 -7.53 -7.43
CA ASN A 64 -8.86 -8.67 -8.02
C ASN A 64 -7.97 -9.90 -8.28
N GLY A 65 -7.15 -10.31 -7.31
CA GLY A 65 -6.26 -11.47 -7.46
C GLY A 65 -4.93 -11.20 -8.18
N LEU A 66 -4.79 -10.06 -8.88
CA LEU A 66 -3.57 -9.69 -9.58
C LEU A 66 -2.67 -8.79 -8.73
N VAL A 67 -1.38 -9.06 -8.77
CA VAL A 67 -0.31 -8.26 -8.16
C VAL A 67 0.46 -7.55 -9.27
N CYS A 68 0.64 -6.24 -9.13
CA CYS A 68 1.50 -5.47 -10.00
C CYS A 68 2.88 -5.27 -9.35
N LEU A 69 3.93 -5.69 -10.06
CA LEU A 69 5.32 -5.59 -9.63
C LEU A 69 6.07 -4.61 -10.54
N ALA A 70 6.96 -3.82 -9.96
CA ALA A 70 7.85 -2.94 -10.69
C ALA A 70 9.31 -3.19 -10.28
N CYS A 71 10.21 -3.18 -11.26
CA CYS A 71 11.65 -3.26 -11.07
C CYS A 71 12.27 -1.85 -11.12
N PHE A 72 13.44 -1.69 -10.52
CA PHE A 72 14.17 -0.42 -10.51
C PHE A 72 14.51 0.08 -11.92
N ASP A 73 14.70 -0.82 -12.88
CA ASP A 73 14.92 -0.49 -14.29
C ASP A 73 13.69 0.07 -15.03
N GLY A 74 12.53 0.19 -14.35
CA GLY A 74 11.26 0.67 -14.89
C GLY A 74 10.40 -0.42 -15.55
N SER A 75 10.83 -1.69 -15.54
CA SER A 75 10.01 -2.82 -15.99
C SER A 75 8.84 -3.07 -15.06
N VAL A 76 7.69 -3.44 -15.62
CA VAL A 76 6.46 -3.72 -14.87
C VAL A 76 5.91 -5.10 -15.25
N PHE A 77 5.37 -5.81 -14.27
CA PHE A 77 4.77 -7.14 -14.43
C PHE A 77 3.41 -7.19 -13.76
N LEU A 78 2.46 -7.84 -14.42
CA LEU A 78 1.23 -8.30 -13.79
C LEU A 78 1.37 -9.78 -13.49
N TRP A 79 1.10 -10.17 -12.25
CA TRP A 79 1.30 -11.52 -11.77
C TRP A 79 0.06 -12.01 -11.03
N ASN A 80 -0.39 -13.22 -11.35
CA ASN A 80 -1.42 -13.92 -10.60
C ASN A 80 -0.74 -14.96 -9.69
N PRO A 81 -0.67 -14.73 -8.37
CA PRO A 81 -0.05 -15.68 -7.44
C PRO A 81 -0.73 -17.04 -7.41
N SER A 82 -2.03 -17.10 -7.71
CA SER A 82 -2.83 -18.33 -7.63
C SER A 82 -2.64 -19.24 -8.84
N THR A 83 -2.38 -18.68 -10.02
CA THR A 83 -2.13 -19.45 -11.25
C THR A 83 -0.64 -19.52 -11.60
N THR A 84 0.21 -18.78 -10.91
CA THR A 84 1.65 -18.57 -11.19
C THR A 84 1.93 -17.87 -12.52
N GLU A 85 0.88 -17.48 -13.26
CA GLU A 85 1.01 -16.78 -14.53
C GLU A 85 1.48 -15.34 -14.30
N SER A 86 2.39 -14.89 -15.16
CA SER A 86 2.89 -13.53 -15.15
C SER A 86 3.05 -12.99 -16.56
N THR A 87 2.79 -11.70 -16.72
CA THR A 87 2.96 -10.98 -17.99
C THR A 87 3.83 -9.76 -17.75
N ARG A 88 4.93 -9.66 -18.51
CA ARG A 88 5.75 -8.45 -18.58
C ARG A 88 5.05 -7.44 -19.47
N LEU A 89 4.88 -6.21 -18.97
CA LEU A 89 4.31 -5.12 -19.75
C LEU A 89 5.36 -4.56 -20.73
N PRO A 90 4.94 -3.94 -21.85
CA PRO A 90 5.86 -3.20 -22.70
C PRO A 90 6.65 -2.18 -21.87
N LYS A 91 7.97 -2.12 -22.04
CA LYS A 91 8.80 -1.22 -21.23
C LYS A 91 8.49 0.23 -21.59
N TYR A 92 8.20 1.03 -20.58
CA TYR A 92 7.87 2.45 -20.74
C TYR A 92 8.44 3.31 -19.60
N GLY A 93 8.50 2.76 -18.39
CA GLY A 93 9.14 3.41 -17.25
C GLY A 93 10.65 3.55 -17.43
N ILE A 94 11.18 4.59 -16.80
CA ILE A 94 12.62 4.80 -16.55
C ILE A 94 12.91 4.54 -15.07
N PRO A 95 14.18 4.44 -14.65
CA PRO A 95 14.49 4.37 -13.22
C PRO A 95 13.86 5.50 -12.42
N HIS A 96 13.44 5.20 -11.19
CA HIS A 96 12.75 6.12 -10.26
C HIS A 96 11.34 6.57 -10.68
N THR A 97 10.68 5.80 -11.54
CA THR A 97 9.29 6.06 -11.94
C THR A 97 8.30 5.70 -10.82
N VAL A 98 7.31 6.56 -10.57
CA VAL A 98 6.23 6.27 -9.61
C VAL A 98 5.10 5.56 -10.34
N PHE A 99 4.67 4.41 -9.82
CA PHE A 99 3.57 3.65 -10.37
C PHE A 99 2.35 3.61 -9.44
N GLY A 100 1.19 3.38 -10.03
CA GLY A 100 -0.03 2.96 -9.35
C GLY A 100 -0.77 1.93 -10.18
N PHE A 101 -1.44 0.98 -9.53
CA PHE A 101 -2.15 -0.12 -10.17
C PHE A 101 -3.56 -0.24 -9.63
N GLY A 102 -4.52 -0.42 -10.53
CA GLY A 102 -5.92 -0.61 -10.16
C GLY A 102 -6.75 -1.14 -11.33
N TYR A 103 -8.06 -1.20 -11.09
CA TYR A 103 -9.04 -1.72 -12.04
C TYR A 103 -10.10 -0.66 -12.37
N ASP A 104 -10.37 -0.46 -13.65
CA ASP A 104 -11.44 0.39 -14.17
C ASP A 104 -12.70 -0.46 -14.38
N GLU A 105 -13.59 -0.45 -13.39
CA GLU A 105 -14.81 -1.28 -13.39
C GLU A 105 -15.73 -1.01 -14.59
N ARG A 106 -15.74 0.21 -15.16
CA ARG A 106 -16.64 0.50 -16.29
C ARG A 106 -16.11 -0.03 -17.62
N LYS A 107 -14.78 -0.14 -17.75
CA LYS A 107 -14.13 -0.62 -18.98
C LYS A 107 -13.69 -2.08 -18.88
N ASP A 108 -13.86 -2.71 -17.71
CA ASP A 108 -13.33 -4.04 -17.41
C ASP A 108 -11.85 -4.12 -17.81
N ASP A 109 -11.05 -3.22 -17.23
CA ASP A 109 -9.67 -3.01 -17.64
C ASP A 109 -8.75 -2.82 -16.44
N TYR A 110 -7.70 -3.63 -16.36
CA TYR A 110 -6.60 -3.36 -15.46
C TYR A 110 -5.69 -2.30 -16.04
N LYS A 111 -5.41 -1.26 -15.25
CA LYS A 111 -4.54 -0.17 -15.67
C LYS A 111 -3.37 0.01 -14.72
N VAL A 112 -2.22 0.32 -15.32
CA VAL A 112 -1.03 0.78 -14.58
C VAL A 112 -0.78 2.22 -14.97
N PHE A 113 -0.78 3.10 -13.98
CA PHE A 113 -0.40 4.50 -14.17
C PHE A 113 1.05 4.68 -13.80
N THR A 114 1.71 5.55 -14.55
CA THR A 114 3.09 5.95 -14.33
C THR A 114 3.20 7.46 -14.35
N ILE A 115 3.95 8.00 -13.40
CA ILE A 115 4.35 9.41 -13.37
C ILE A 115 5.87 9.42 -13.46
N ILE A 116 6.36 9.87 -14.62
CA ILE A 116 7.79 9.93 -14.90
C ILE A 116 8.30 11.29 -14.42
N GLY A 117 9.08 11.29 -13.34
CA GLY A 117 9.65 12.49 -12.72
C GLY A 117 10.82 13.12 -13.50
N ASP A 118 10.72 13.17 -14.83
CA ASP A 118 11.63 13.97 -15.65
C ASP A 118 11.24 15.46 -15.57
N ARG A 119 11.75 16.31 -16.47
CA ARG A 119 11.42 17.75 -16.46
C ARG A 119 9.92 18.04 -16.68
N GLU A 120 9.17 17.09 -17.24
CA GLU A 120 7.81 17.30 -17.76
C GLU A 120 6.73 16.57 -16.93
N ASN A 121 7.12 15.79 -15.91
CA ASN A 121 6.19 15.07 -15.01
C ASN A 121 5.07 14.34 -15.79
N LYS A 122 5.45 13.62 -16.86
CA LYS A 122 4.47 12.99 -17.75
C LYS A 122 3.70 11.89 -17.05
N VAL A 123 2.38 11.94 -17.20
CA VAL A 123 1.48 10.88 -16.77
C VAL A 123 1.16 10.00 -17.97
N SER A 124 1.38 8.70 -17.82
CA SER A 124 0.99 7.72 -18.82
C SER A 124 0.23 6.57 -18.17
N VAL A 125 -0.57 5.89 -18.97
CA VAL A 125 -1.39 4.77 -18.55
C VAL A 125 -1.18 3.60 -19.50
N TYR A 126 -0.93 2.43 -18.92
CA TYR A 126 -1.06 1.15 -19.58
C TYR A 126 -2.48 0.65 -19.42
N SER A 127 -3.07 0.13 -20.50
CA SER A 127 -4.35 -0.58 -20.47
C SER A 127 -4.11 -2.04 -20.83
N SER A 128 -4.65 -2.95 -20.01
CA SER A 128 -4.60 -4.38 -20.29
C SER A 128 -5.40 -4.75 -21.54
N ASN A 129 -6.50 -4.04 -21.80
CA ASN A 129 -7.35 -4.25 -22.98
C ASN A 129 -6.66 -3.87 -24.29
N SER A 130 -5.84 -2.81 -24.30
CA SER A 130 -5.08 -2.42 -25.50
C SER A 130 -3.67 -3.01 -25.56
N GLY A 131 -3.15 -3.51 -24.43
CA GLY A 131 -1.79 -4.03 -24.34
C GLY A 131 -0.70 -2.97 -24.52
N CYS A 132 -1.01 -1.68 -24.37
CA CYS A 132 -0.08 -0.60 -24.68
C CYS A 132 -0.16 0.58 -23.71
N TRP A 133 0.92 1.37 -23.68
CA TRP A 133 1.00 2.63 -22.95
C TRP A 133 0.52 3.79 -23.81
N ARG A 134 -0.10 4.78 -23.17
CA ARG A 134 -0.32 6.10 -23.77
C ARG A 134 -0.14 7.22 -22.76
N VAL A 135 0.31 8.37 -23.25
CA VAL A 135 0.37 9.61 -22.48
C VAL A 135 -1.04 10.16 -22.31
N ILE A 136 -1.36 10.63 -21.10
CA ILE A 136 -2.66 11.23 -20.78
C ILE A 136 -2.55 12.70 -20.35
N GLY A 137 -1.34 13.19 -20.13
CA GLY A 137 -1.08 14.58 -19.79
C GLY A 137 0.14 14.73 -18.89
N GLU A 138 0.20 15.86 -18.21
CA GLU A 138 1.23 16.20 -17.24
C GLU A 138 0.65 16.16 -15.82
N PHE A 139 1.51 15.95 -14.82
CA PHE A 139 1.13 15.95 -13.41
C PHE A 139 1.39 17.34 -12.79
N PRO A 140 0.35 18.15 -12.53
CA PRO A 140 0.54 19.56 -12.17
C PRO A 140 0.76 19.81 -10.67
N PHE A 141 0.74 18.77 -9.84
CA PHE A 141 0.73 18.93 -8.37
C PHE A 141 2.11 18.94 -7.72
N GLY A 142 3.18 18.87 -8.51
CA GLY A 142 4.55 18.89 -8.01
C GLY A 142 5.24 17.54 -8.15
N LYS A 143 6.23 17.28 -7.28
CA LYS A 143 7.08 16.09 -7.38
C LYS A 143 6.60 14.99 -6.45
N LEU A 144 6.51 13.79 -7.00
CA LEU A 144 6.36 12.56 -6.23
C LEU A 144 7.75 11.97 -5.97
N SER A 145 7.99 11.49 -4.75
CA SER A 145 9.22 10.77 -4.42
C SER A 145 8.99 9.27 -4.60
N PHE A 146 9.85 8.65 -5.41
CA PHE A 146 9.88 7.19 -5.61
C PHE A 146 9.99 6.40 -4.31
N GLU A 147 10.73 6.91 -3.32
CA GLU A 147 11.01 6.20 -2.08
C GLU A 147 9.80 6.17 -1.12
N THR A 148 8.87 7.11 -1.27
CA THR A 148 7.79 7.31 -0.29
C THR A 148 6.39 7.18 -0.87
N CYS A 149 6.21 7.30 -2.19
CA CYS A 149 4.89 7.45 -2.79
C CYS A 149 4.54 6.24 -3.68
N ARG A 150 3.71 5.33 -3.16
CA ARG A 150 3.03 4.31 -3.98
C ARG A 150 1.58 4.72 -4.18
N GLY A 151 1.04 4.45 -5.37
CA GLY A 151 -0.35 4.77 -5.68
C GLY A 151 -1.30 3.84 -4.93
N GLN A 152 -2.08 4.39 -4.01
CA GLN A 152 -3.04 3.66 -3.19
C GLN A 152 -4.39 3.57 -3.91
N PHE A 153 -4.79 2.36 -4.29
CA PHE A 153 -6.04 2.14 -5.02
C PHE A 153 -7.24 2.00 -4.06
N ALA A 154 -8.18 2.94 -4.14
CA ALA A 154 -9.43 2.92 -3.38
C ALA A 154 -10.51 3.69 -4.16
N PHE A 155 -11.78 3.38 -3.97
CA PHE A 155 -12.89 4.11 -4.61
C PHE A 155 -12.75 4.29 -6.14
N GLY A 156 -12.19 3.30 -6.85
CA GLY A 156 -11.99 3.41 -8.30
C GLY A 156 -10.98 4.48 -8.72
N ALA A 157 -10.12 4.93 -7.82
CA ALA A 157 -9.08 5.93 -8.06
C ALA A 157 -7.76 5.55 -7.39
N LEU A 158 -6.66 6.00 -7.96
CA LEU A 158 -5.33 5.93 -7.35
C LEU A 158 -5.07 7.20 -6.56
N HIS A 159 -4.46 7.07 -5.39
CA HIS A 159 -4.18 8.19 -4.51
C HIS A 159 -2.70 8.25 -4.13
N TRP A 160 -2.13 9.45 -4.10
CA TRP A 160 -0.76 9.70 -3.66
C TRP A 160 -0.72 10.86 -2.68
N LEU A 161 0.22 10.81 -1.74
CA LEU A 161 0.68 12.00 -1.02
C LEU A 161 1.72 12.72 -1.90
N VAL A 162 1.48 13.99 -2.19
CA VAL A 162 2.35 14.81 -3.03
C VAL A 162 3.07 15.82 -2.17
N ASN A 163 4.39 15.84 -2.25
CA ASN A 163 5.20 16.71 -1.41
C ASN A 163 5.16 18.16 -1.91
N GLN A 164 4.80 19.08 -1.02
CA GLN A 164 4.71 20.53 -1.32
C GLN A 164 5.94 21.33 -0.81
N GLY A 165 7.04 20.65 -0.51
CA GLY A 165 8.26 21.23 0.08
C GLY A 165 8.30 21.21 1.61
N ASP A 166 7.17 20.99 2.26
CA ASP A 166 7.02 20.76 3.70
C ASP A 166 6.07 19.58 3.90
N ARG A 167 6.52 18.52 4.58
CA ARG A 167 5.72 17.29 4.78
C ARG A 167 4.38 17.55 5.46
N ARG A 168 4.28 18.63 6.26
CA ARG A 168 3.03 19.05 6.92
C ARG A 168 2.01 19.63 5.94
N LYS A 169 2.46 19.98 4.73
CA LYS A 169 1.65 20.56 3.66
C LYS A 169 1.47 19.59 2.50
N ASP A 170 1.86 18.33 2.67
CA ASP A 170 1.65 17.31 1.66
C ASP A 170 0.15 17.20 1.41
N ILE A 171 -0.23 17.17 0.13
CA ILE A 171 -1.64 17.08 -0.30
C ILE A 171 -1.93 15.66 -0.78
N ILE A 172 -3.19 15.25 -0.70
CA ILE A 172 -3.64 14.01 -1.32
C ILE A 172 -4.15 14.34 -2.73
N VAL A 173 -3.60 13.66 -3.73
CA VAL A 173 -4.09 13.74 -5.11
C VAL A 173 -4.67 12.39 -5.51
N ALA A 174 -5.89 12.43 -6.05
CA ALA A 174 -6.54 11.29 -6.68
C ALA A 174 -6.39 11.35 -8.20
N LEU A 175 -6.22 10.21 -8.84
CA LEU A 175 -6.36 9.99 -10.27
C LEU A 175 -7.48 8.98 -10.48
N ASP A 176 -8.56 9.42 -11.11
CA ASP A 176 -9.73 8.59 -11.39
C ASP A 176 -9.42 7.59 -12.50
N MET A 177 -9.69 6.30 -12.26
CA MET A 177 -9.34 5.26 -13.24
C MET A 177 -10.17 5.35 -14.52
N ASN A 178 -11.39 5.90 -14.43
CA ASN A 178 -12.34 5.92 -15.50
C ASN A 178 -12.17 7.15 -16.40
N THR A 179 -12.17 8.33 -15.79
CA THR A 179 -12.02 9.61 -16.48
C THR A 179 -10.57 9.95 -16.76
N GLU A 180 -9.63 9.30 -16.06
CA GLU A 180 -8.17 9.49 -16.20
C GLU A 180 -7.75 10.93 -15.89
N THR A 181 -8.52 11.59 -15.06
CA THR A 181 -8.29 12.95 -14.58
C THR A 181 -7.79 12.93 -13.16
N HIS A 182 -6.89 13.85 -12.84
CA HIS A 182 -6.41 14.06 -11.49
C HIS A 182 -7.17 15.18 -10.77
N ARG A 183 -7.32 15.06 -9.46
CA ARG A 183 -7.91 16.09 -8.59
C ARG A 183 -7.30 16.05 -7.20
N GLU A 184 -7.27 17.19 -6.53
CA GLU A 184 -6.97 17.23 -5.10
C GLU A 184 -8.12 16.59 -4.30
N VAL A 185 -7.75 15.92 -3.21
CA VAL A 185 -8.65 15.34 -2.23
C VAL A 185 -8.40 16.06 -0.91
N LEU A 186 -9.45 16.70 -0.39
CA LEU A 186 -9.38 17.40 0.87
C LEU A 186 -9.08 16.43 2.01
N GLN A 187 -8.16 16.84 2.88
CA GLN A 187 -7.70 16.10 4.04
C GLN A 187 -8.50 16.53 5.29
N PRO A 188 -8.60 15.68 6.31
CA PRO A 188 -9.11 16.12 7.60
C PRO A 188 -8.13 17.09 8.26
N ASP A 189 -8.63 17.86 9.22
CA ASP A 189 -7.76 18.60 10.13
C ASP A 189 -7.12 17.62 11.12
N PHE A 190 -5.84 17.34 10.90
CA PHE A 190 -5.05 16.43 11.74
C PHE A 190 -4.57 17.08 13.05
N GLY A 191 -4.83 18.38 13.25
CA GLY A 191 -4.32 19.17 14.36
C GLY A 191 -2.88 19.63 14.19
N GLU A 192 -2.36 20.28 15.22
CA GLU A 192 -0.98 20.76 15.27
C GLU A 192 0.01 19.62 15.60
N ASP A 193 1.30 19.82 15.35
CA ASP A 193 2.39 18.87 15.66
C ASP A 193 2.49 17.56 14.86
N VAL A 194 1.79 17.46 13.72
CA VAL A 194 2.01 16.36 12.77
C VAL A 194 3.47 16.35 12.30
N TYR A 195 4.09 15.19 12.42
CA TYR A 195 5.47 14.95 12.02
C TYR A 195 5.56 14.29 10.64
N ASP A 196 4.69 13.31 10.37
CA ASP A 196 4.69 12.56 9.11
C ASP A 196 3.27 12.10 8.75
N LEU A 197 2.99 12.01 7.45
CA LEU A 197 1.74 11.47 6.91
C LEU A 197 2.07 10.24 6.08
N THR A 198 1.29 9.18 6.27
CA THR A 198 1.40 7.98 5.47
C THR A 198 0.04 7.58 4.92
N LEU A 199 -0.04 7.48 3.60
CA LEU A 199 -1.23 7.02 2.90
C LEU A 199 -1.28 5.50 2.84
N GLY A 200 -2.47 4.95 2.99
CA GLY A 200 -2.73 3.52 2.95
C GLY A 200 -4.15 3.22 2.49
N THR A 201 -4.50 1.95 2.52
CA THR A 201 -5.87 1.48 2.28
C THR A 201 -6.26 0.55 3.41
N LEU A 202 -7.47 0.72 3.93
CA LEU A 202 -8.04 -0.19 4.91
C LEU A 202 -9.37 -0.73 4.38
N GLY A 203 -9.37 -2.01 3.99
CA GLY A 203 -10.47 -2.57 3.20
C GLY A 203 -10.53 -1.94 1.81
N ASN A 204 -11.67 -1.33 1.46
CA ASN A 204 -11.85 -0.60 0.20
C ASN A 204 -11.76 0.92 0.36
N SER A 205 -11.43 1.40 1.58
CA SER A 205 -11.38 2.81 1.90
C SER A 205 -9.95 3.32 1.94
N LEU A 206 -9.78 4.60 1.60
CA LEU A 206 -8.52 5.31 1.76
C LEU A 206 -8.27 5.57 3.25
N SER A 207 -7.04 5.33 3.71
CA SER A 207 -6.63 5.61 5.09
C SER A 207 -5.42 6.53 5.14
N VAL A 208 -5.37 7.39 6.16
CA VAL A 208 -4.18 8.20 6.46
C VAL A 208 -3.74 7.87 7.88
N VAL A 209 -2.46 7.55 8.02
CA VAL A 209 -1.78 7.49 9.32
C VAL A 209 -1.11 8.83 9.54
N CYS A 210 -1.58 9.54 10.56
CA CYS A 210 -1.06 10.82 10.98
C CYS A 210 -0.16 10.62 12.20
N GLN A 211 1.15 10.81 12.04
CA GLN A 211 2.12 10.50 13.09
C GLN A 211 2.54 11.74 13.87
N TYR A 212 2.57 11.59 15.19
CA TYR A 212 3.00 12.57 16.18
C TYR A 212 4.24 12.06 16.94
N LYS A 213 4.80 12.88 17.82
CA LYS A 213 5.95 12.46 18.66
C LYS A 213 5.62 11.30 19.62
N SER A 214 4.39 11.26 20.12
CA SER A 214 3.92 10.32 21.15
C SER A 214 3.07 9.18 20.58
N GLY A 215 2.65 9.23 19.32
CA GLY A 215 1.70 8.26 18.78
C GLY A 215 1.32 8.54 17.34
N ALA A 216 0.23 7.95 16.89
CA ALA A 216 -0.35 8.16 15.57
C ALA A 216 -1.88 8.05 15.61
N ASP A 217 -2.56 8.87 14.83
CA ASP A 217 -3.99 8.75 14.57
C ASP A 217 -4.22 8.07 13.22
N ILE A 218 -5.15 7.11 13.18
CA ILE A 218 -5.53 6.43 11.94
C ILE A 218 -6.89 6.97 11.50
N TRP A 219 -6.91 7.63 10.35
CA TRP A 219 -8.09 8.19 9.72
C TRP A 219 -8.51 7.37 8.52
N VAL A 220 -9.81 7.24 8.29
CA VAL A 220 -10.38 6.57 7.12
C VAL A 220 -11.46 7.42 6.47
N MET A 221 -11.39 7.57 5.16
CA MET A 221 -12.40 8.26 4.37
C MET A 221 -13.57 7.31 4.11
N LYS A 222 -14.79 7.73 4.50
CA LYS A 222 -15.99 6.92 4.27
C LYS A 222 -16.62 7.15 2.91
N GLU A 223 -16.51 8.37 2.37
CA GLU A 223 -17.09 8.74 1.07
C GLU A 223 -16.03 9.45 0.21
N HIS A 224 -15.88 9.02 -1.04
CA HIS A 224 -14.76 9.45 -1.87
C HIS A 224 -14.75 10.97 -2.13
N GLY A 225 -13.69 11.64 -1.68
CA GLY A 225 -13.49 13.07 -1.90
C GLY A 225 -14.37 14.00 -1.06
N VAL A 226 -15.14 13.46 -0.11
CA VAL A 226 -15.94 14.26 0.84
C VAL A 226 -15.11 14.49 2.10
N ALA A 227 -14.72 15.73 2.35
CA ALA A 227 -13.82 16.09 3.46
C ALA A 227 -14.41 15.71 4.83
N GLU A 228 -15.72 15.93 4.99
CA GLU A 228 -16.46 15.66 6.22
C GLU A 228 -16.65 14.16 6.49
N SER A 229 -16.35 13.30 5.50
CA SER A 229 -16.47 11.84 5.64
C SER A 229 -15.26 11.20 6.30
N TRP A 230 -14.16 11.93 6.47
CA TRP A 230 -12.99 11.44 7.18
C TRP A 230 -13.34 11.21 8.65
N THR A 231 -13.15 9.97 9.08
CA THR A 231 -13.41 9.57 10.47
C THR A 231 -12.13 9.01 11.06
N LYS A 232 -11.77 9.49 12.26
CA LYS A 232 -10.72 8.87 13.06
C LYS A 232 -11.20 7.52 13.58
N LEU A 233 -10.48 6.44 13.27
CA LEU A 233 -10.79 5.10 13.76
C LEU A 233 -10.23 4.86 15.15
N PHE A 234 -8.94 5.15 15.36
CA PHE A 234 -8.26 4.95 16.64
C PHE A 234 -6.95 5.74 16.72
N THR A 235 -6.45 5.88 17.95
CA THR A 235 -5.13 6.43 18.27
C THR A 235 -4.23 5.30 18.73
N PHE A 236 -2.99 5.29 18.25
CA PHE A 236 -1.96 4.33 18.59
C PHE A 236 -0.80 5.04 19.28
N TRP A 237 -0.49 4.67 20.53
CA TRP A 237 0.59 5.29 21.29
C TRP A 237 1.93 4.59 21.02
N ILE A 238 2.97 5.37 20.74
CA ILE A 238 4.33 4.86 20.53
C ILE A 238 5.18 5.23 21.75
N PRO A 239 5.83 4.26 22.43
CA PRO A 239 6.69 4.52 23.56
C PRO A 239 7.72 5.63 23.27
N VAL A 240 7.91 6.54 24.21
CA VAL A 240 8.64 7.80 24.00
C VAL A 240 10.13 7.56 23.71
N ASP A 241 10.71 6.47 24.23
CA ASP A 241 12.16 6.25 24.32
C ASP A 241 12.86 5.70 23.07
N LEU A 242 12.16 5.57 21.94
CA LEU A 242 12.79 5.09 20.70
C LEU A 242 13.62 6.20 20.02
N PRO A 243 14.89 5.95 19.65
CA PRO A 243 15.76 6.94 18.98
C PRO A 243 15.27 7.34 17.58
N TRP A 244 14.41 6.52 16.96
CA TRP A 244 13.61 6.86 15.78
C TRP A 244 12.19 6.36 15.97
N LYS A 245 11.19 7.08 15.42
CA LYS A 245 9.80 6.63 15.44
C LYS A 245 9.54 5.81 14.19
N PRO A 246 9.15 4.52 14.31
CA PRO A 246 8.90 3.70 13.13
C PRO A 246 7.65 4.21 12.41
N ARG A 247 7.64 4.17 11.08
CA ARG A 247 6.41 4.39 10.31
C ARG A 247 5.49 3.21 10.54
N ILE A 248 4.21 3.51 10.75
CA ILE A 248 3.18 2.50 11.00
C ILE A 248 2.17 2.57 9.87
N ARG A 249 1.70 1.40 9.43
CA ARG A 249 0.69 1.25 8.38
C ARG A 249 -0.32 0.19 8.78
N PRO A 250 -1.62 0.50 8.88
CA PRO A 250 -2.63 -0.54 9.03
C PRO A 250 -2.69 -1.36 7.74
N ILE A 251 -2.70 -2.68 7.88
CA ILE A 251 -2.79 -3.64 6.78
C ILE A 251 -4.26 -4.04 6.60
N CYS A 252 -4.89 -4.49 7.68
CA CYS A 252 -6.28 -4.92 7.67
C CYS A 252 -6.92 -4.83 9.06
N MET A 253 -8.24 -4.76 9.06
CA MET A 253 -9.07 -4.87 10.25
C MET A 253 -9.77 -6.23 10.25
N LEU A 254 -9.68 -6.94 11.36
CA LEU A 254 -10.31 -8.23 11.58
C LEU A 254 -11.78 -8.06 11.96
N VAL A 255 -12.56 -9.15 11.87
CA VAL A 255 -14.01 -9.13 12.17
C VAL A 255 -14.30 -8.74 13.62
N ASN A 256 -13.41 -9.08 14.54
CA ASN A 256 -13.51 -8.71 15.96
C ASN A 256 -13.11 -7.25 16.24
N GLY A 257 -12.68 -6.49 15.23
CA GLY A 257 -12.25 -5.10 15.36
C GLY A 257 -10.75 -4.91 15.59
N ASP A 258 -9.98 -5.98 15.80
CA ASP A 258 -8.53 -5.89 15.91
C ASP A 258 -7.91 -5.45 14.58
N VAL A 259 -6.75 -4.81 14.65
CA VAL A 259 -6.05 -4.25 13.49
C VAL A 259 -4.66 -4.82 13.41
N ILE A 260 -4.33 -5.38 12.25
CA ILE A 260 -2.96 -5.78 11.94
C ILE A 260 -2.25 -4.56 11.37
N MET A 261 -1.13 -4.17 11.98
CA MET A 261 -0.30 -3.06 11.54
C MET A 261 1.11 -3.52 11.23
N LEU A 262 1.68 -2.91 10.20
CA LEU A 262 3.09 -3.04 9.85
C LEU A 262 3.84 -1.82 10.37
N SER A 263 4.92 -2.08 11.10
CA SER A 263 5.94 -1.12 11.47
C SER A 263 7.20 -1.38 10.64
N ASP A 264 8.07 -0.38 10.46
CA ASP A 264 9.40 -0.58 9.86
C ASP A 264 10.22 -1.72 10.53
N LEU A 265 9.84 -2.12 11.76
CA LEU A 265 10.56 -3.08 12.59
C LEU A 265 9.80 -4.36 12.92
N THR A 266 8.48 -4.44 12.74
CA THR A 266 7.68 -5.55 13.27
C THR A 266 6.27 -5.53 12.67
N MET A 267 5.58 -6.65 12.76
CA MET A 267 4.14 -6.71 12.54
C MET A 267 3.44 -6.93 13.88
N ILE A 268 2.42 -6.13 14.13
CA ILE A 268 1.68 -6.11 15.39
C ILE A 268 0.19 -6.29 15.16
N LEU A 269 -0.47 -6.97 16.10
CA LEU A 269 -1.91 -6.98 16.27
C LEU A 269 -2.25 -5.97 17.36
N PHE A 270 -3.14 -5.04 17.05
CA PHE A 270 -3.58 -3.99 17.96
C PHE A 270 -5.08 -4.11 18.19
N ASN A 271 -5.51 -4.12 19.45
CA ASN A 271 -6.91 -4.04 19.82
C ASN A 271 -7.26 -2.58 20.17
N PRO A 272 -8.06 -1.87 19.35
CA PRO A 272 -8.39 -0.47 19.63
C PRO A 272 -9.28 -0.24 20.85
N GLY A 273 -9.97 -1.28 21.34
CA GLY A 273 -10.87 -1.18 22.49
C GLY A 273 -10.16 -1.34 23.83
N THR A 274 -9.15 -2.21 23.90
CA THR A 274 -8.33 -2.44 25.10
C THR A 274 -6.99 -1.70 25.07
N GLU A 275 -6.61 -1.16 23.91
CA GLU A 275 -5.27 -0.60 23.61
C GLU A 275 -4.13 -1.63 23.72
N GLU A 276 -4.46 -2.92 23.75
CA GLU A 276 -3.47 -3.99 23.83
C GLU A 276 -2.73 -4.19 22.51
N ILE A 277 -1.43 -4.50 22.62
CA ILE A 277 -0.54 -4.76 21.50
C ILE A 277 0.04 -6.16 21.66
N GLN A 278 -0.14 -6.99 20.65
CA GLN A 278 0.53 -8.27 20.52
C GLN A 278 1.51 -8.23 19.35
N MET A 279 2.78 -8.57 19.60
CA MET A 279 3.76 -8.74 18.53
C MET A 279 3.47 -10.06 17.81
N LEU A 280 3.20 -9.99 16.51
CA LEU A 280 2.97 -11.17 15.68
C LEU A 280 4.30 -11.69 15.11
N PHE A 281 5.29 -10.81 14.95
CA PHE A 281 6.61 -11.16 14.42
C PHE A 281 7.67 -10.15 14.87
N ASP A 282 8.80 -10.63 15.43
CA ASP A 282 9.97 -9.81 15.76
C ASP A 282 11.11 -10.06 14.76
N THR A 283 11.71 -8.97 14.30
CA THR A 283 12.72 -8.92 13.24
C THR A 283 14.14 -8.85 13.78
N TRP A 284 14.29 -8.60 15.09
CA TRP A 284 15.57 -8.48 15.76
C TRP A 284 16.19 -9.81 16.20
N GLU A 285 15.37 -10.79 16.62
CA GLU A 285 15.87 -12.06 17.15
C GLU A 285 16.48 -12.99 16.09
N ASN A 286 16.33 -12.67 14.79
CA ASN A 286 16.83 -13.51 13.70
C ASN A 286 17.62 -12.68 12.66
N PRO A 287 18.90 -12.38 12.90
CA PRO A 287 19.70 -11.46 12.07
C PRO A 287 20.01 -11.99 10.65
N SER A 288 19.74 -13.27 10.35
CA SER A 288 19.75 -13.81 8.98
C SER A 288 18.55 -13.36 8.14
N TYR A 289 17.63 -12.63 8.77
CA TYR A 289 16.32 -12.26 8.27
C TYR A 289 16.10 -10.76 8.48
N ASN A 290 16.78 -9.95 7.67
CA ASN A 290 16.53 -8.51 7.51
C ASN A 290 15.19 -8.28 6.75
N ILE A 291 14.09 -8.92 7.21
CA ILE A 291 12.83 -9.12 6.48
C ILE A 291 12.02 -7.81 6.34
N PHE A 292 12.14 -6.86 7.28
CA PHE A 292 11.20 -5.73 7.38
C PHE A 292 11.80 -4.35 7.08
N LYS A 293 13.14 -4.23 6.96
CA LYS A 293 13.73 -3.06 6.27
C LYS A 293 13.31 -2.99 4.80
N SER A 294 12.73 -4.07 4.26
CA SER A 294 12.35 -4.23 2.87
C SER A 294 10.93 -4.78 2.65
N SER A 295 10.07 -4.84 3.67
CA SER A 295 8.66 -5.20 3.45
C SER A 295 7.98 -4.06 2.71
N MET A 296 7.89 -4.22 1.39
CA MET A 296 7.48 -3.16 0.49
C MET A 296 5.97 -3.09 0.30
N CYS A 297 5.24 -4.14 0.61
CA CYS A 297 3.79 -4.10 0.70
C CYS A 297 3.35 -5.37 1.42
N THR A 298 2.24 -5.30 2.14
CA THR A 298 1.55 -6.48 2.65
C THR A 298 0.19 -6.50 2.00
N LEU A 299 -0.16 -7.62 1.38
CA LEU A 299 -1.40 -7.75 0.65
C LEU A 299 -2.27 -8.85 1.26
N MET A 300 -3.52 -8.49 1.49
CA MET A 300 -4.59 -9.44 1.78
C MET A 300 -5.21 -9.82 0.44
N LEU A 301 -5.01 -11.05 0.01
CA LEU A 301 -5.67 -11.56 -1.18
C LEU A 301 -7.17 -11.71 -0.89
N LYS A 302 -8.02 -10.97 -1.61
CA LYS A 302 -9.47 -11.20 -1.61
C LYS A 302 -9.77 -12.41 -2.51
N ALA A 303 -10.68 -13.25 -2.05
CA ALA A 303 -11.26 -14.33 -2.85
C ALA A 303 -12.23 -13.76 -3.88
#